data_AF-A0AB32VHG8-F1
#
_entry.id   AF-A0AB32VHG8-F1
#
_cell.length_a   1.000
_cell.length_b   1.000
_cell.length_c   1.000
_cell.angle_alpha   90.00
_cell.angle_beta   90.00
_cell.angle_gamma   90.00
#
_symmetry.space_group_name_H-M   'P 1'
#
loop_
_entity.id
_entity.type
_entity.pdbx_description
1 polymer ?
#
loop_
_entity_poly.entity_id
_entity_poly.type
_entity_poly.pdbx_seq_one_letter_code
_entity_poly.pdbx_strand_id
1 'polypeptide(L)'
;MDTVLEDEEYSYREVKLPTLIPIVPEPGLERESGERRRGRDIVIAVDHGPNSKHAFDWALIHLVRLADTIHLVHAVSSVRNEIVYETSQGLMEKLAVEAFEVAMVKTTARIVEGDAGKVICKEAERLKPAAVVMGTRGRSLIQSVLQGSVSEYCFHNCKSAPVIIVPGKEAGDESLI
;
A
#
# COMPACT_ATOMS: atom_id res chain seq x y z
N MET A 1 -0.59 5.51 -22.76
CA MET A 1 0.67 4.83 -22.43
C MET A 1 1.31 5.60 -21.29
N ASP A 2 1.28 5.04 -20.09
CA ASP A 2 1.92 5.68 -18.94
C ASP A 2 3.44 5.56 -19.04
N THR A 3 4.13 6.64 -18.65
CA THR A 3 5.56 6.80 -18.87
C THR A 3 6.34 6.02 -17.81
N VAL A 4 7.31 5.21 -18.24
CA VAL A 4 8.31 4.64 -17.32
C VAL A 4 9.18 5.79 -16.82
N LEU A 5 9.26 5.94 -15.51
CA LEU A 5 10.15 6.90 -14.85
C LEU A 5 11.33 6.13 -14.27
N GLU A 6 12.50 6.76 -14.31
CA GLU A 6 13.73 6.22 -13.73
C GLU A 6 14.16 7.17 -12.61
N ASP A 7 14.33 6.64 -11.41
CA ASP A 7 15.08 7.29 -10.33
C ASP A 7 16.47 6.64 -10.28
N GLU A 8 17.47 7.24 -9.61
CA GLU A 8 18.90 6.81 -9.62
C GLU A 8 19.16 5.32 -9.27
N GLU A 9 18.13 4.56 -8.86
CA GLU A 9 18.24 3.17 -8.41
C GLU A 9 17.19 2.20 -9.04
N TYR A 10 16.12 2.65 -9.70
CA TYR A 10 15.09 1.76 -10.28
C TYR A 10 14.07 2.41 -11.23
N SER A 11 13.36 1.57 -11.98
CA SER A 11 12.26 1.94 -12.88
C SER A 11 10.89 1.81 -12.20
N TYR A 12 10.00 2.77 -12.38
CA TYR A 12 8.64 2.74 -11.88
C TYR A 12 7.63 3.32 -12.86
N ARG A 13 6.34 3.07 -12.60
CA ARG A 13 5.21 3.70 -13.28
C ARG A 13 4.18 4.16 -12.25
N GLU A 14 3.81 5.43 -12.32
CA GLU A 14 2.64 5.94 -11.62
C GLU A 14 1.39 5.48 -12.37
N VAL A 15 0.38 5.03 -11.63
CA VAL A 15 -0.89 4.60 -12.22
C VAL A 15 -1.84 5.79 -12.24
N LYS A 16 -2.36 6.13 -13.43
CA LYS A 16 -3.41 7.14 -13.57
C LYS A 16 -4.75 6.55 -13.15
N LEU A 17 -5.14 6.84 -11.92
CA LEU A 17 -6.42 6.40 -11.37
C LEU A 17 -7.59 7.24 -11.92
N PRO A 18 -8.80 6.66 -12.08
CA PRO A 18 -10.00 7.42 -12.41
C PRO A 18 -10.23 8.54 -11.40
N THR A 19 -10.35 9.78 -11.86
CA THR A 19 -10.60 10.94 -11.00
C THR A 19 -12.08 10.99 -10.62
N LEU A 20 -12.45 10.33 -9.53
CA LEU A 20 -13.84 10.29 -9.02
C LEU A 20 -14.09 11.27 -7.87
N ILE A 21 -13.09 12.05 -7.46
CA ILE A 21 -13.16 12.92 -6.27
C ILE A 21 -13.37 14.39 -6.69
N PRO A 22 -14.47 15.05 -6.27
CA PRO A 22 -14.56 16.50 -6.33
C PRO A 22 -13.55 17.13 -5.36
N ILE A 23 -12.82 18.15 -5.79
CA ILE A 23 -11.92 18.92 -4.92
C ILE A 23 -12.78 19.64 -3.88
N VAL A 24 -12.87 19.10 -2.67
CA VAL A 24 -13.59 19.74 -1.56
C VAL A 24 -12.69 20.84 -0.99
N PRO A 25 -13.14 22.11 -0.92
CA PRO A 25 -12.38 23.17 -0.26
C PRO A 25 -12.15 22.85 1.22
N GLU A 26 -11.03 23.32 1.78
CA GLU A 26 -10.72 23.13 3.20
C GLU A 26 -11.88 23.65 4.09
N PRO A 27 -12.47 22.82 4.97
CA PRO A 27 -13.56 23.26 5.83
C PRO A 27 -13.10 24.33 6.83
N GLY A 28 -13.91 25.39 6.99
CA GLY A 28 -13.73 26.42 8.01
C GLY A 28 -13.70 25.84 9.43
N LEU A 29 -12.68 26.22 10.20
CA LEU A 29 -12.22 25.56 11.43
C LEU A 29 -13.05 25.89 12.68
N GLU A 30 -13.38 24.87 13.49
CA GLU A 30 -13.44 25.00 14.96
C GLU A 30 -12.69 23.87 15.67
N ARG A 31 -11.51 24.22 16.21
CA ARG A 31 -10.75 23.64 17.35
C ARG A 31 -10.77 22.12 17.63
N GLU A 32 -9.93 21.37 16.91
CA GLU A 32 -9.09 20.30 17.48
C GLU A 32 -7.66 20.51 16.95
N SER A 33 -6.63 20.15 17.73
CA SER A 33 -5.22 20.48 17.46
C SER A 33 -4.82 20.24 15.99
N GLY A 34 -4.28 21.28 15.34
CA GLY A 34 -4.11 21.35 13.88
C GLY A 34 -3.29 20.23 13.23
N GLU A 35 -2.54 19.45 14.01
CA GLU A 35 -1.80 18.27 13.52
C GLU A 35 -2.70 17.08 13.21
N ARG A 36 -3.78 16.84 13.98
CA ARG A 36 -4.71 15.73 13.73
C ARG A 36 -5.63 15.97 12.53
N ARG A 37 -5.68 17.21 12.04
CA ARG A 37 -6.50 17.64 10.89
C ARG A 37 -5.76 17.58 9.56
N ARG A 38 -4.43 17.44 9.55
CA ARG A 38 -3.71 17.18 8.30
C ARG A 38 -3.87 15.72 7.94
N GLY A 39 -4.28 15.48 6.69
CA GLY A 39 -4.28 14.15 6.11
C GLY A 39 -2.93 13.48 6.27
N ARG A 40 -2.93 12.20 6.67
CA ARG A 40 -1.71 11.40 6.75
C ARG A 40 -1.53 10.63 5.46
N ASP A 41 -0.29 10.44 5.05
CA ASP A 41 0.04 9.47 4.03
C ASP A 41 0.10 8.07 4.67
N ILE A 42 -0.64 7.12 4.11
CA ILE A 42 -0.64 5.71 4.54
C ILE A 42 -0.18 4.87 3.35
N VAL A 43 0.94 4.18 3.48
CA VAL A 43 1.41 3.25 2.44
C VAL A 43 0.77 1.89 2.69
N ILE A 44 0.21 1.28 1.64
CA ILE A 44 -0.30 -0.09 1.68
C ILE A 44 0.42 -0.89 0.60
N ALA A 45 1.20 -1.89 1.02
CA ALA A 45 1.87 -2.82 0.12
C ALA A 45 0.88 -3.89 -0.35
N VAL A 46 0.67 -3.98 -1.65
CA VAL A 46 -0.34 -4.85 -2.26
C VAL A 46 0.26 -5.78 -3.30
N ASP A 47 -0.34 -6.94 -3.47
CA ASP A 47 -0.05 -7.90 -4.53
C ASP A 47 -1.34 -8.64 -4.94
N HIS A 48 -1.25 -9.63 -5.83
CA HIS A 48 -2.41 -10.43 -6.23
C HIS A 48 -2.81 -11.49 -5.19
N GLY A 49 -2.16 -11.53 -4.02
CA GLY A 49 -2.41 -12.48 -2.96
C GLY A 49 -3.56 -12.09 -2.04
N PRO A 50 -4.26 -13.06 -1.43
CA PRO A 50 -5.42 -12.80 -0.57
C PRO A 50 -5.05 -12.06 0.73
N ASN A 51 -3.84 -12.25 1.25
CA ASN A 51 -3.43 -11.61 2.50
C ASN A 51 -3.14 -10.12 2.34
N SER A 52 -2.64 -9.69 1.19
CA SER A 52 -2.44 -8.27 0.92
C SER A 52 -3.78 -7.56 0.71
N LYS A 53 -4.74 -8.22 0.03
CA LYS A 53 -6.13 -7.74 -0.04
C LYS A 53 -6.76 -7.62 1.35
N HIS A 54 -6.58 -8.61 2.21
CA HIS A 54 -7.07 -8.55 3.58
C HIS A 54 -6.43 -7.40 4.38
N ALA A 55 -5.12 -7.16 4.21
CA ALA A 55 -4.43 -6.05 4.85
C ALA A 55 -4.95 -4.68 4.37
N PHE A 56 -5.23 -4.56 3.06
CA PHE A 56 -5.89 -3.39 2.49
C PHE A 56 -7.27 -3.15 3.12
N ASP A 57 -8.12 -4.17 3.18
CA ASP A 57 -9.47 -4.06 3.79
C ASP A 57 -9.40 -3.68 5.26
N TRP A 58 -8.46 -4.31 5.99
CA TRP A 58 -8.22 -3.99 7.38
C TRP A 58 -7.81 -2.53 7.57
N ALA A 59 -6.94 -2.01 6.70
CA ALA A 59 -6.50 -0.61 6.77
C ALA A 59 -7.66 0.36 6.52
N LEU A 60 -8.51 0.09 5.52
CA LEU A 60 -9.68 0.92 5.23
C LEU A 60 -10.64 1.02 6.42
N ILE A 61 -10.88 -0.10 7.11
CA ILE A 61 -11.86 -0.17 8.19
C ILE A 61 -11.30 0.38 9.51
N HIS A 62 -10.03 0.13 9.81
CA HIS A 62 -9.50 0.33 11.17
C HIS A 62 -8.47 1.45 11.29
N LEU A 63 -7.83 1.88 10.19
CA LEU A 63 -6.69 2.79 10.24
C LEU A 63 -6.95 4.12 9.52
N VAL A 64 -7.55 4.05 8.34
CA VAL A 64 -7.71 5.16 7.41
C VAL A 64 -8.90 6.04 7.80
N ARG A 65 -8.77 7.35 7.56
CA ARG A 65 -9.81 8.36 7.74
C ARG A 65 -9.98 9.14 6.43
N LEU A 66 -11.11 9.82 6.29
CA LEU A 66 -11.45 10.63 5.11
C LEU A 66 -10.34 11.60 4.68
N ALA A 67 -9.65 12.22 5.65
CA ALA A 67 -8.59 13.19 5.38
C ALA A 67 -7.28 12.56 4.91
N ASP A 68 -7.07 11.25 5.09
CA ASP A 68 -5.82 10.58 4.73
C ASP A 68 -5.65 10.46 3.21
N THR A 69 -4.43 10.14 2.78
CA THR A 69 -4.13 9.69 1.41
C THR A 69 -3.51 8.31 1.47
N ILE A 70 -4.13 7.35 0.77
CA ILE A 70 -3.58 6.01 0.60
C ILE A 70 -2.59 6.03 -0.58
N HIS A 71 -1.40 5.45 -0.37
CA HIS A 71 -0.42 5.19 -1.41
C HIS A 71 -0.29 3.69 -1.59
N LEU A 72 -0.88 3.15 -2.66
CA LEU A 72 -0.75 1.74 -3.02
C LEU A 72 0.61 1.51 -3.68
N VAL A 73 1.36 0.52 -3.19
CA VAL A 73 2.68 0.15 -3.72
C VAL A 73 2.67 -1.33 -4.09
N HIS A 74 3.00 -1.63 -5.34
CA HIS A 74 3.19 -3.01 -5.81
C HIS A 74 4.55 -3.16 -6.48
N ALA A 75 5.34 -4.09 -5.97
CA ALA A 75 6.63 -4.44 -6.54
C ALA A 75 6.46 -5.52 -7.61
N VAL A 76 7.08 -5.33 -8.77
CA VAL A 76 7.04 -6.24 -9.91
C VAL A 76 8.45 -6.60 -10.38
N SER A 77 8.57 -7.70 -11.12
CA SER A 77 9.84 -8.13 -11.71
C SER A 77 10.30 -7.22 -12.84
N SER A 78 9.38 -6.66 -13.64
CA SER A 78 9.69 -5.57 -14.55
C SER A 78 8.48 -4.74 -14.92
N VAL A 79 8.64 -3.41 -14.89
CA VAL A 79 7.61 -2.46 -15.38
C VAL A 79 7.60 -2.32 -16.90
N ARG A 80 8.61 -2.85 -17.59
CA ARG A 80 8.70 -2.87 -19.06
C ARG A 80 7.94 -4.04 -19.68
N ASN A 81 7.57 -5.05 -18.87
CA ASN A 81 6.70 -6.13 -19.31
C ASN A 81 5.24 -5.65 -19.30
N GLU A 82 4.65 -5.47 -20.48
CA GLU A 82 3.29 -4.92 -20.63
C GLU A 82 2.24 -5.81 -19.97
N ILE A 83 2.33 -7.13 -20.08
CA ILE A 83 1.37 -8.06 -19.47
C ILE A 83 1.38 -7.93 -17.94
N VAL A 84 2.59 -7.88 -17.34
CA VAL A 84 2.75 -7.69 -15.90
C VAL A 84 2.20 -6.33 -15.47
N TYR A 85 2.51 -5.29 -16.24
CA TYR A 85 2.05 -3.94 -15.96
C TYR A 85 0.53 -3.80 -16.06
N GLU A 86 -0.11 -4.28 -17.13
CA GLU A 86 -1.56 -4.22 -17.33
C GLU A 86 -2.31 -4.95 -16.22
N THR A 87 -1.84 -6.15 -15.85
CA THR A 87 -2.43 -6.93 -14.75
C THR A 87 -2.29 -6.20 -13.41
N SER A 88 -1.12 -5.61 -13.16
CA SER A 88 -0.84 -4.81 -11.96
C SER A 88 -1.67 -3.52 -11.91
N GLN A 89 -1.84 -2.87 -13.05
CA GLN A 89 -2.66 -1.67 -13.20
C GLN A 89 -4.13 -1.98 -12.87
N GLY A 90 -4.67 -3.08 -13.41
CA GLY A 90 -6.04 -3.50 -13.10
C GLY A 90 -6.26 -3.78 -11.60
N LEU A 91 -5.26 -4.34 -10.91
CA LEU A 91 -5.29 -4.48 -9.44
C LEU A 91 -5.35 -3.11 -8.75
N MET A 92 -4.49 -2.17 -9.15
CA MET A 92 -4.43 -0.83 -8.54
C MET A 92 -5.73 -0.04 -8.73
N GLU A 93 -6.29 -0.05 -9.93
CA GLU A 93 -7.55 0.61 -10.24
C GLU A 93 -8.69 0.03 -9.42
N LYS A 94 -8.79 -1.30 -9.34
CA LYS A 94 -9.80 -1.98 -8.53
C LYS A 94 -9.73 -1.56 -7.06
N LEU A 95 -8.53 -1.58 -6.46
CA LEU A 95 -8.34 -1.21 -5.06
C LEU A 95 -8.60 0.28 -4.82
N ALA A 96 -8.23 1.16 -5.75
CA ALA A 96 -8.53 2.58 -5.63
C ALA A 96 -10.03 2.89 -5.65
N VAL A 97 -10.79 2.21 -6.51
CA VAL A 97 -12.26 2.32 -6.53
C VAL A 97 -12.84 1.83 -5.20
N GLU A 98 -12.39 0.68 -4.71
CA GLU A 98 -12.85 0.12 -3.43
C GLU A 98 -12.54 1.05 -2.24
N ALA A 99 -11.34 1.64 -2.19
CA ALA A 99 -10.99 2.62 -1.15
C ALA A 99 -11.92 3.85 -1.18
N PHE A 100 -12.29 4.32 -2.37
CA PHE A 100 -13.22 5.42 -2.53
C PHE A 100 -14.64 5.03 -2.10
N GLU A 101 -15.15 3.88 -2.54
CA GLU A 101 -16.50 3.42 -2.21
C GLU A 101 -16.69 3.14 -0.72
N VAL A 102 -15.67 2.59 -0.05
CA VAL A 102 -15.75 2.19 1.36
C VAL A 102 -15.44 3.35 2.31
N ALA A 103 -14.43 4.17 2.01
CA ALA A 103 -13.90 5.16 2.95
C ALA A 103 -13.88 6.60 2.41
N MET A 104 -14.28 6.83 1.15
CA MET A 104 -14.18 8.12 0.45
C MET A 104 -12.77 8.75 0.49
N VAL A 105 -11.75 7.90 0.60
CA VAL A 105 -10.37 8.33 0.79
C VAL A 105 -9.66 8.52 -0.56
N LYS A 106 -8.79 9.53 -0.62
CA LYS A 106 -7.91 9.74 -1.77
C LYS A 106 -6.90 8.60 -1.89
N THR A 107 -6.71 8.08 -3.11
CA THR A 107 -5.73 7.04 -3.40
C THR A 107 -4.76 7.50 -4.49
N THR A 108 -3.48 7.18 -4.32
CA THR A 108 -2.44 7.19 -5.34
C THR A 108 -1.90 5.77 -5.48
N ALA A 109 -1.33 5.43 -6.64
CA ALA A 109 -0.81 4.09 -6.87
C ALA A 109 0.49 4.12 -7.68
N ARG A 110 1.43 3.26 -7.28
CA ARG A 110 2.73 3.11 -7.93
C ARG A 110 3.11 1.65 -8.08
N ILE A 111 3.50 1.29 -9.31
CA ILE A 111 4.06 -0.01 -9.65
C ILE A 111 5.57 0.20 -9.83
N VAL A 112 6.37 -0.52 -9.07
CA VAL A 112 7.84 -0.31 -8.99
C VAL A 112 8.55 -1.61 -9.34
N GLU A 113 9.56 -1.54 -10.19
CA GLU A 113 10.42 -2.67 -10.50
C GLU A 113 11.42 -2.91 -9.37
N GLY A 114 11.51 -4.13 -8.84
CA GLY A 114 12.54 -4.51 -7.87
C GLY A 114 12.10 -5.52 -6.81
N ASP A 115 12.99 -5.75 -5.85
CA ASP A 115 12.70 -6.57 -4.67
C ASP A 115 11.65 -5.88 -3.79
N ALA A 116 10.59 -6.60 -3.44
CA ALA A 116 9.44 -6.02 -2.75
C ALA A 116 9.81 -5.35 -1.42
N GLY A 117 10.68 -5.96 -0.62
CA GLY A 117 11.08 -5.41 0.68
C GLY A 117 11.79 -4.08 0.52
N LYS A 118 12.76 -4.01 -0.40
CA LYS A 118 13.51 -2.79 -0.72
C LYS A 118 12.61 -1.70 -1.30
N VAL A 119 11.78 -2.05 -2.27
CA VAL A 119 10.82 -1.13 -2.92
C VAL A 119 9.93 -0.48 -1.87
N ILE A 120 9.33 -1.27 -0.98
CA ILE A 120 8.42 -0.76 0.05
C ILE A 120 9.17 0.17 1.01
N CYS A 121 10.36 -0.21 1.46
CA CYS A 121 11.16 0.60 2.37
C CYS A 121 11.53 1.96 1.74
N LYS A 122 11.90 1.99 0.46
CA LYS A 122 12.27 3.24 -0.20
C LYS A 122 11.07 4.11 -0.54
N GLU A 123 9.93 3.54 -0.90
CA GLU A 123 8.68 4.32 -1.03
C GLU A 123 8.27 4.93 0.32
N ALA A 124 8.49 4.22 1.43
CA ALA A 124 8.28 4.77 2.77
C ALA A 124 9.29 5.88 3.11
N GLU A 125 10.56 5.78 2.69
CA GLU A 125 11.54 6.87 2.83
C GLU A 125 11.17 8.12 2.02
N ARG A 126 10.67 7.92 0.80
CA ARG A 126 10.24 8.99 -0.10
C ARG A 126 9.01 9.73 0.45
N LEU A 127 8.01 8.98 0.94
CA LEU A 127 6.74 9.53 1.39
C LEU A 127 6.74 9.97 2.86
N LYS A 128 7.59 9.36 3.70
CA LYS A 128 7.56 9.48 5.17
C LYS A 128 6.14 9.29 5.73
N PRO A 129 5.47 8.16 5.40
CA PRO A 129 4.08 7.96 5.75
C PRO A 129 3.91 7.77 7.26
N ALA A 130 2.69 7.97 7.76
CA ALA A 130 2.37 7.69 9.16
C ALA A 130 2.40 6.19 9.48
N ALA A 131 2.21 5.33 8.48
CA ALA A 131 2.35 3.88 8.59
C ALA A 131 2.59 3.22 7.23
N VAL A 132 3.24 2.06 7.25
CA VAL A 132 3.31 1.09 6.15
C VAL A 132 2.50 -0.13 6.55
N VAL A 133 1.47 -0.47 5.79
CA VAL A 133 0.59 -1.63 6.05
C VAL A 133 0.89 -2.74 5.06
N MET A 134 0.98 -3.98 5.55
CA MET A 134 1.19 -5.15 4.73
C MET A 134 0.60 -6.42 5.34
N GLY A 135 0.25 -7.39 4.50
CA GLY A 135 -0.22 -8.70 4.96
C GLY A 135 0.93 -9.64 5.33
N THR A 136 0.65 -10.63 6.18
CA THR A 136 1.56 -11.77 6.37
C THR A 136 1.57 -12.70 5.15
N ARG A 137 2.67 -13.42 4.91
CA ARG A 137 2.63 -14.59 4.00
C ARG A 137 1.73 -15.68 4.60
N GLY A 138 0.94 -16.34 3.75
CA GLY A 138 0.11 -17.47 4.15
C GLY A 138 0.96 -18.68 4.54
N ARG A 139 0.57 -19.40 5.59
CA ARG A 139 1.29 -20.58 6.12
C ARG A 139 1.31 -21.78 5.15
N SER A 140 0.54 -21.75 4.05
CA SER A 140 0.47 -22.83 3.05
C SER A 140 1.67 -22.89 2.08
N LEU A 141 2.59 -21.92 2.12
CA LEU A 141 3.80 -21.87 1.27
C LEU A 141 5.11 -21.96 2.09
N ILE A 142 5.14 -22.73 3.17
CA ILE A 142 6.34 -22.91 4.06
C ILE A 142 7.51 -23.65 3.36
N GLN A 143 7.52 -23.80 2.04
CA GLN A 143 8.62 -24.49 1.36
C GLN A 143 9.89 -23.65 1.15
N SER A 144 10.00 -22.43 1.68
CA SER A 144 11.22 -21.61 1.51
C SER A 144 11.46 -20.59 2.64
N VAL A 145 11.83 -21.07 3.84
CA VAL A 145 12.29 -20.24 4.97
C VAL A 145 13.79 -19.91 4.86
N LEU A 146 14.31 -19.68 3.65
CA LEU A 146 15.76 -19.51 3.45
C LEU A 146 16.21 -18.04 3.40
N GLN A 147 15.30 -17.06 3.30
CA GLN A 147 15.68 -15.63 3.15
C GLN A 147 14.79 -14.62 3.92
N GLY A 148 13.93 -15.08 4.82
CA GLY A 148 12.98 -14.21 5.54
C GLY A 148 11.80 -13.73 4.69
N SER A 149 10.73 -13.26 5.34
CA SER A 149 9.54 -12.76 4.63
C SER A 149 9.69 -11.29 4.18
N VAL A 150 8.94 -10.83 3.16
CA VAL A 150 8.92 -9.40 2.78
C VAL A 150 8.51 -8.53 3.96
N SER A 151 7.54 -8.99 4.75
CA SER A 151 7.08 -8.31 5.97
C SER A 151 8.14 -8.25 7.06
N GLU A 152 8.92 -9.32 7.23
CA GLU A 152 10.05 -9.35 8.17
C GLU A 152 11.19 -8.44 7.70
N TYR A 153 11.50 -8.44 6.40
CA TYR A 153 12.45 -7.51 5.83
C TYR A 153 12.04 -6.07 6.08
N CYS A 154 10.80 -5.69 5.77
CA CYS A 154 10.30 -4.34 6.01
C CYS A 154 10.30 -3.98 7.50
N PHE A 155 9.90 -4.89 8.38
CA PHE A 155 9.91 -4.67 9.83
C PHE A 155 11.31 -4.33 10.35
N HIS A 156 12.35 -4.99 9.82
CA HIS A 156 13.73 -4.72 10.23
C HIS A 156 14.36 -3.52 9.51
N ASN A 157 13.99 -3.23 8.28
CA ASN A 157 14.72 -2.28 7.42
C ASN A 157 13.97 -0.97 7.15
N CYS A 158 12.65 -0.91 7.27
CA CYS A 158 11.90 0.32 7.07
C CYS A 158 12.05 1.23 8.30
N LYS A 159 12.91 2.25 8.19
CA LYS A 159 13.20 3.17 9.31
C LYS A 159 12.34 4.43 9.33
N SER A 160 11.69 4.73 8.21
CA SER A 160 10.98 6.00 8.01
C SER A 160 9.56 6.02 8.57
N ALA A 161 8.98 4.85 8.85
CA ALA A 161 7.61 4.72 9.34
C ALA A 161 7.40 3.43 10.14
N PRO A 162 6.43 3.39 11.07
CA PRO A 162 5.97 2.14 11.68
C PRO A 162 5.43 1.17 10.63
N VAL A 163 5.79 -0.12 10.74
CA VAL A 163 5.29 -1.20 9.90
C VAL A 163 4.18 -1.95 10.63
N ILE A 164 3.00 -2.03 10.03
CA ILE A 164 1.84 -2.76 10.52
C ILE A 164 1.68 -4.03 9.68
N ILE A 165 1.83 -5.17 10.33
CA ILE A 165 1.67 -6.49 9.72
C ILE A 165 0.28 -7.02 10.09
N VAL A 166 -0.58 -7.19 9.09
CA VAL A 166 -1.93 -7.74 9.27
C VAL A 166 -1.87 -9.27 9.10
N PRO A 167 -2.21 -10.05 10.14
CA PRO A 167 -2.26 -11.50 10.04
C PRO A 167 -3.27 -11.97 9.00
N GLY A 168 -3.00 -13.11 8.36
CA GLY A 168 -3.99 -13.76 7.48
C GLY A 168 -5.28 -14.08 8.23
N LYS A 169 -6.41 -14.02 7.53
CA LYS A 169 -7.76 -14.16 8.09
C LYS A 169 -7.94 -15.42 8.96
N GLU A 170 -7.36 -16.54 8.55
CA GLU A 170 -7.45 -17.83 9.26
C GLU A 170 -6.65 -17.86 10.58
N ALA A 171 -5.60 -17.03 10.73
CA ALA A 171 -4.77 -17.04 11.93
C ALA A 171 -5.48 -16.44 13.15
N GLY A 172 -6.47 -15.56 12.94
CA GLY A 172 -7.30 -15.01 14.01
C GLY A 172 -8.29 -16.04 14.56
N ASP A 173 -8.83 -16.89 13.68
CA ASP A 173 -9.79 -17.93 14.06
C ASP A 173 -9.12 -19.07 14.84
N GLU A 174 -7.87 -19.43 14.52
CA GLU A 174 -7.08 -20.42 15.29
C GLU A 174 -6.63 -19.92 16.68
N SER A 175 -6.53 -18.60 16.89
CA SER A 175 -6.08 -18.02 18.17
C SER A 175 -7.18 -17.95 19.22
N LEU A 176 -8.41 -18.34 18.88
CA LEU A 176 -9.58 -18.39 19.76
C LEU A 176 -9.87 -19.81 20.29
N ILE A 177 -8.95 -20.75 20.08
CA ILE A 177 -9.04 -22.13 20.59
C ILE A 177 -8.13 -22.31 21.80
#